data_AF-A0A2I2KYG9-F1
#
_entry.id   AF-A0A2I2KYG9-F1
#
_cell.length_a   1.000
_cell.length_b   1.000
_cell.length_c   1.000
_cell.angle_alpha   90.00
_cell.angle_beta   90.00
_cell.angle_gamma   90.00
#
_symmetry.space_group_name_H-M   'P 1'
#
loop_
_entity.id
_entity.type
_entity.pdbx_description
1 polymer ?
#
loop_
_entity_poly.entity_id
_entity_poly.type
_entity_poly.pdbx_seq_one_letter_code
_entity_poly.pdbx_strand_id
1 'polypeptide(L)'
;MPIPAPRPSARQSVIADTTVALGALVPLALLQNMDVVIVGWLGSSGVGGYAAISTACKVPVFIGLAVANFLLPEAARRRKEGRPAGGTLAIALAFVVTPGLVLAAIGLVGAKWLLGLVFGPHLTGAAPALWVLALSMTLLAVTLMFTTYLLGAGVRRVVGVLAVATVATAGALVSAGGGAMATAVAALAAESVTALAVGLLVVQLHHADRRAAGPAPDAVEPRGPAAVGDPQPEGGFPAPV
;
A
#
# COMPACT_ATOMS: atom_id res chain seq x y z
N MET A 1 -25.78 38.52 -4.48
CA MET A 1 -24.49 38.00 -3.99
C MET A 1 -23.83 37.27 -5.17
N PRO A 2 -22.74 37.77 -5.77
CA PRO A 2 -22.14 37.11 -6.93
C PRO A 2 -21.44 35.83 -6.49
N ILE A 3 -21.74 34.71 -7.14
CA ILE A 3 -21.01 33.44 -6.96
C ILE A 3 -19.58 33.66 -7.49
N PRO A 4 -18.51 33.42 -6.70
CA PRO A 4 -17.15 33.55 -7.19
C PRO A 4 -16.93 32.57 -8.35
N ALA A 5 -16.41 33.07 -9.48
CA ALA A 5 -16.05 32.22 -10.61
C ALA A 5 -15.01 31.16 -10.17
N PRO A 6 -15.11 29.90 -10.62
CA PRO A 6 -14.13 28.86 -10.30
C PRO A 6 -12.74 29.29 -10.72
N ARG A 7 -11.79 29.34 -9.77
CA ARG A 7 -10.39 29.68 -10.06
C ARG A 7 -9.82 28.64 -11.05
N PRO A 8 -9.18 29.05 -12.16
CA PRO A 8 -8.57 28.15 -13.14
C PRO A 8 -7.60 27.12 -12.52
N SER A 9 -6.98 27.45 -11.38
CA SER A 9 -6.07 26.59 -10.63
C SER A 9 -6.72 25.37 -9.97
N ALA A 10 -7.99 25.43 -9.59
CA ALA A 10 -8.66 24.32 -8.90
C ALA A 10 -8.95 23.16 -9.86
N ARG A 11 -9.44 23.46 -11.07
CA ARG A 11 -9.67 22.45 -12.12
C ARG A 11 -8.37 21.79 -12.54
N GLN A 12 -7.31 22.58 -12.72
CA GLN A 12 -6.01 22.07 -13.16
C GLN A 12 -5.34 21.17 -12.10
N SER A 13 -5.52 21.48 -10.80
CA SER A 13 -5.09 20.59 -9.71
C SER A 13 -5.85 19.28 -9.70
N VAL A 14 -7.18 19.32 -9.83
CA VAL A 14 -8.01 18.10 -9.87
C VAL A 14 -7.65 17.22 -11.06
N ILE A 15 -7.44 17.81 -12.23
CA ILE A 15 -7.02 17.07 -13.43
C ILE A 15 -5.65 16.44 -13.21
N ALA A 16 -4.68 17.17 -12.66
CA ALA A 16 -3.34 16.65 -12.39
C ALA A 16 -3.37 15.49 -11.38
N ASP A 17 -4.11 15.62 -10.27
CA ASP A 17 -4.20 14.59 -9.23
C ASP A 17 -4.94 13.36 -9.74
N THR A 18 -6.01 13.55 -10.53
CA THR A 18 -6.73 12.46 -11.19
C THR A 18 -5.83 11.73 -12.19
N THR A 19 -5.02 12.47 -12.96
CA THR A 19 -4.10 11.88 -13.95
C THR A 19 -3.03 11.03 -13.26
N VAL A 20 -2.49 11.50 -12.14
CA VAL A 20 -1.52 10.74 -11.33
C VAL A 20 -2.17 9.49 -10.74
N ALA A 21 -3.40 9.59 -10.23
CA ALA A 21 -4.14 8.44 -9.71
C ALA A 21 -4.40 7.40 -10.82
N LEU A 22 -4.88 7.83 -11.99
CA LEU A 22 -5.06 6.97 -13.16
C LEU A 22 -3.73 6.34 -13.59
N GLY A 23 -2.64 7.11 -13.57
CA GLY A 23 -1.30 6.65 -13.89
C GLY A 23 -0.82 5.51 -12.99
N ALA A 24 -1.31 5.40 -11.75
CA ALA A 24 -1.02 4.26 -10.88
C ALA A 24 -2.05 3.13 -10.99
N LEU A 25 -3.34 3.48 -11.11
CA LEU A 25 -4.44 2.52 -11.16
C LEU A 25 -4.41 1.66 -12.43
N VAL A 26 -4.01 2.23 -13.57
CA VAL A 26 -3.89 1.48 -14.83
C VAL A 26 -2.83 0.36 -14.71
N PRO A 27 -1.58 0.63 -14.30
CA PRO A 27 -0.61 -0.41 -13.97
C PRO A 27 -1.13 -1.48 -13.00
N LEU A 28 -1.78 -1.07 -11.91
CA LEU A 28 -2.34 -2.00 -10.93
C LEU A 28 -3.46 -2.87 -11.52
N ALA A 29 -4.30 -2.32 -12.39
CA ALA A 29 -5.33 -3.09 -13.09
C ALA A 29 -4.72 -4.08 -14.07
N LEU A 30 -3.64 -3.70 -14.75
CA LEU A 30 -2.88 -4.59 -15.63
C LEU A 30 -2.22 -5.72 -14.84
N LEU A 31 -1.50 -5.42 -13.75
CA LEU A 31 -0.87 -6.43 -12.89
C LEU A 31 -1.86 -7.48 -12.37
N GLN A 32 -3.10 -7.09 -12.08
CA GLN A 32 -4.15 -8.01 -11.60
C GLN A 32 -4.73 -8.95 -12.66
N ASN A 33 -4.62 -8.61 -13.94
CA ASN A 33 -5.37 -9.30 -15.00
C ASN A 33 -4.52 -9.73 -16.20
N MET A 34 -3.29 -9.23 -16.32
CA MET A 34 -2.44 -9.52 -17.45
C MET A 34 -2.02 -10.99 -17.52
N ASP A 35 -1.95 -11.67 -16.37
CA ASP A 35 -1.61 -13.08 -16.28
C ASP A 35 -2.60 -13.95 -17.04
N VAL A 36 -3.90 -13.75 -16.82
CA VAL A 36 -4.97 -14.47 -17.52
C VAL A 36 -4.99 -14.12 -19.01
N VAL A 37 -4.77 -12.84 -19.37
CA VAL A 37 -4.73 -12.40 -20.77
C VAL A 37 -3.57 -13.05 -21.51
N ILE A 38 -2.37 -13.06 -20.92
CA ILE A 38 -1.17 -13.65 -21.52
C ILE A 38 -1.31 -15.18 -21.64
N VAL A 39 -1.79 -15.85 -20.59
CA VAL A 39 -2.05 -17.30 -20.62
C VAL A 39 -3.09 -17.66 -21.70
N GLY A 40 -4.11 -16.82 -21.87
CA GLY A 40 -5.10 -16.91 -22.94
C GLY A 40 -4.50 -16.74 -24.33
N TRP A 41 -3.67 -15.71 -24.51
CA TRP A 41 -3.03 -15.40 -25.78
C TRP A 41 -2.06 -16.48 -26.25
N LEU A 42 -1.35 -17.12 -25.31
CA LEU A 42 -0.43 -18.23 -25.61
C LEU A 42 -1.13 -19.55 -25.98
N GLY A 43 -2.48 -19.58 -25.99
CA GLY A 43 -3.25 -20.73 -26.48
C GLY A 43 -3.12 -21.99 -25.62
N SER A 44 -2.88 -21.84 -24.31
CA SER A 44 -2.72 -23.00 -23.43
C SER A 44 -4.02 -23.81 -23.34
N SER A 45 -3.93 -25.15 -23.34
CA SER A 45 -5.11 -26.03 -23.21
C SER A 45 -5.81 -25.93 -21.84
N GLY A 46 -5.22 -25.20 -20.88
CA GLY A 46 -5.70 -25.02 -19.50
C GLY A 46 -6.18 -23.61 -19.14
N VAL A 47 -6.40 -22.71 -20.11
CA VAL A 47 -6.79 -21.30 -19.87
C VAL A 47 -7.98 -21.17 -18.92
N GLY A 48 -9.03 -21.98 -19.10
CA GLY A 48 -10.22 -21.93 -18.25
C GLY A 48 -9.93 -22.22 -16.77
N GLY A 49 -9.08 -23.23 -16.50
CA GLY A 49 -8.66 -23.55 -15.15
C GLY A 49 -7.79 -22.44 -14.53
N TYR A 50 -6.88 -21.86 -15.33
CA TYR A 50 -6.07 -20.73 -14.87
C TYR A 50 -6.91 -19.49 -14.56
N ALA A 51 -7.88 -19.16 -15.42
CA ALA A 51 -8.81 -18.06 -15.20
C ALA A 51 -9.64 -18.25 -13.91
N ALA A 52 -10.06 -19.49 -13.61
CA ALA A 52 -10.78 -19.81 -12.38
C ALA A 52 -9.93 -19.56 -11.13
N ILE A 53 -8.69 -20.05 -11.09
CA ILE A 53 -7.80 -19.79 -9.94
C ILE A 53 -7.44 -18.30 -9.82
N SER A 54 -7.20 -17.61 -10.93
CA SER A 54 -6.88 -16.17 -10.91
C SER A 54 -8.06 -15.36 -10.39
N THR A 55 -9.28 -15.70 -10.80
CA THR A 55 -10.50 -15.06 -10.30
C THR A 55 -10.70 -15.30 -8.81
N ALA A 56 -10.51 -16.55 -8.35
CA ALA A 56 -10.56 -16.87 -6.91
C ALA A 56 -9.55 -16.06 -6.09
N CYS A 57 -8.35 -15.87 -6.64
CA CYS A 57 -7.27 -15.12 -5.99
C CYS A 57 -7.46 -13.60 -5.98
N LYS A 58 -8.53 -13.04 -6.56
CA LYS A 58 -8.83 -11.60 -6.49
C LYS A 58 -9.49 -11.17 -5.18
N VAL A 59 -9.98 -12.11 -4.36
CA VAL A 59 -10.62 -11.79 -3.08
C VAL A 59 -9.73 -10.93 -2.16
N PRO A 60 -8.46 -11.28 -1.90
CA PRO A 60 -7.56 -10.44 -1.10
C PRO A 60 -7.31 -9.07 -1.71
N VAL A 61 -7.28 -8.98 -3.05
CA VAL A 61 -7.06 -7.72 -3.76
C VAL A 61 -8.23 -6.76 -3.58
N PHE A 62 -9.47 -7.25 -3.62
CA PHE A 62 -10.65 -6.42 -3.33
C PHE A 62 -10.70 -5.96 -1.87
N ILE A 63 -10.27 -6.81 -0.93
CA ILE A 63 -10.12 -6.40 0.47
C ILE A 63 -9.04 -5.32 0.59
N GLY A 64 -7.91 -5.50 -0.08
CA GLY A 64 -6.85 -4.49 -0.21
C GLY A 64 -7.36 -3.16 -0.76
N LEU A 65 -8.18 -3.21 -1.81
CA LEU A 65 -8.81 -2.04 -2.41
C LEU A 65 -9.76 -1.33 -1.44
N ALA A 66 -10.61 -2.08 -0.75
CA ALA A 66 -11.51 -1.53 0.26
C ALA A 66 -10.73 -0.83 1.37
N VAL A 67 -9.71 -1.49 1.92
CA VAL A 67 -8.82 -0.93 2.94
C VAL A 67 -8.10 0.31 2.41
N ALA A 68 -7.57 0.29 1.19
CA ALA A 68 -6.89 1.42 0.57
C ALA A 68 -7.81 2.65 0.43
N ASN A 69 -9.08 2.43 0.04
CA ASN A 69 -10.08 3.49 -0.07
C ASN A 69 -10.47 4.09 1.28
N PHE A 70 -10.48 3.29 2.36
CA PHE A 70 -10.69 3.79 3.73
C PHE A 70 -9.45 4.50 4.30
N LEU A 71 -8.25 4.08 3.90
CA LEU A 71 -7.00 4.64 4.41
C LEU A 71 -6.66 6.01 3.82
N LEU A 72 -7.11 6.37 2.61
CA LEU A 72 -6.81 7.68 2.01
C LEU A 72 -7.38 8.85 2.84
N PRO A 73 -8.67 8.84 3.21
CA PRO A 73 -9.25 9.86 4.09
C PRO A 73 -8.62 9.85 5.48
N GLU A 74 -8.32 8.67 6.02
CA GLU A 74 -7.78 8.52 7.37
C GLU A 74 -6.30 8.96 7.45
N ALA A 75 -5.48 8.67 6.45
CA ALA A 75 -4.09 9.12 6.36
C ALA A 75 -4.02 10.64 6.13
N ALA A 76 -4.89 11.20 5.30
CA ALA A 76 -5.02 12.64 5.13
C ALA A 76 -5.46 13.34 6.43
N ARG A 77 -6.36 12.72 7.20
CA ARG A 77 -6.80 13.24 8.51
C ARG A 77 -5.68 13.16 9.55
N ARG A 78 -5.03 12.01 9.71
CA ARG A 78 -3.95 11.82 10.70
C ARG A 78 -2.69 12.63 10.42
N ARG A 79 -2.39 12.89 9.14
CA ARG A 79 -1.29 13.80 8.75
C ARG A 79 -1.59 15.25 9.14
N LYS A 80 -2.85 15.68 9.02
CA LYS A 80 -3.29 17.00 9.54
C LYS A 80 -3.25 17.08 11.06
N GLU A 81 -3.43 15.96 11.75
CA GLU A 81 -3.37 15.85 13.22
C GLU A 81 -1.94 15.63 13.77
N GLY A 82 -0.91 15.49 12.91
CA GLY A 82 0.48 15.29 13.35
C GLY A 82 0.77 13.93 14.02
N ARG A 83 -0.10 12.93 13.86
CA ARG A 83 0.00 11.64 14.57
C ARG A 83 0.79 10.59 13.76
N PRO A 84 1.56 9.71 14.41
CA PRO A 84 2.31 8.66 13.73
C PRO A 84 1.37 7.65 13.04
N ALA A 85 1.45 7.56 11.72
CA ALA A 85 0.57 6.73 10.88
C ALA A 85 0.92 5.23 10.86
N GLY A 86 2.09 4.85 11.36
CA GLY A 86 2.64 3.49 11.21
C GLY A 86 1.81 2.37 11.86
N GLY A 87 1.22 2.62 13.04
CA GLY A 87 0.43 1.60 13.74
C GLY A 87 -0.85 1.20 13.00
N THR A 88 -1.51 2.15 12.34
CA THR A 88 -2.70 1.86 11.55
C THR A 88 -2.38 1.23 10.20
N LEU A 89 -1.23 1.56 9.61
CA LEU A 89 -0.74 0.87 8.43
C LEU A 89 -0.45 -0.61 8.71
N ALA A 90 0.12 -0.93 9.88
CA ALA A 90 0.36 -2.31 10.29
C ALA A 90 -0.94 -3.12 10.50
N ILE A 91 -1.93 -2.51 11.16
CA ILE A 91 -3.25 -3.14 11.33
C ILE A 91 -3.92 -3.36 9.97
N ALA A 92 -3.91 -2.35 9.10
CA ALA A 92 -4.43 -2.48 7.74
C ALA A 92 -3.73 -3.58 6.95
N LEU A 93 -2.40 -3.67 7.06
CA LEU A 93 -1.61 -4.72 6.42
C LEU A 93 -2.06 -6.11 6.91
N ALA A 94 -2.30 -6.28 8.21
CA ALA A 94 -2.80 -7.54 8.75
C ALA A 94 -4.18 -7.91 8.16
N PHE A 95 -5.10 -6.94 8.03
CA PHE A 95 -6.40 -7.17 7.40
C PHE A 95 -6.31 -7.55 5.93
N VAL A 96 -5.31 -7.06 5.19
CA VAL A 96 -5.10 -7.39 3.78
C VAL A 96 -4.42 -8.75 3.61
N VAL A 97 -3.40 -9.04 4.41
CA VAL A 97 -2.59 -10.26 4.28
C VAL A 97 -3.33 -11.49 4.80
N THR A 98 -4.08 -11.37 5.90
CA THR A 98 -4.81 -12.50 6.52
C THR A 98 -5.69 -13.28 5.53
N PRO A 99 -6.64 -12.67 4.79
CA PRO A 99 -7.49 -13.40 3.86
C PRO A 99 -6.69 -14.05 2.71
N GLY A 100 -5.61 -13.40 2.28
CA GLY A 100 -4.69 -13.95 1.28
C GLY A 100 -3.97 -15.22 1.74
N LEU A 101 -3.46 -15.21 2.97
CA LEU A 101 -2.83 -16.39 3.58
C LEU A 101 -3.85 -17.51 3.85
N VAL A 102 -5.06 -17.16 4.28
CA VAL A 102 -6.15 -18.14 4.44
C VAL A 102 -6.48 -18.80 3.10
N LEU A 103 -6.61 -18.01 2.04
CA LEU A 103 -6.85 -18.55 0.69
C LEU A 103 -5.69 -19.43 0.21
N ALA A 104 -4.44 -19.02 0.44
CA ALA A 104 -3.26 -19.81 0.10
C ALA A 104 -3.24 -21.14 0.87
N ALA A 105 -3.57 -21.12 2.17
CA ALA A 105 -3.67 -22.33 2.99
C ALA A 105 -4.75 -23.29 2.48
N ILE A 106 -5.94 -22.76 2.15
CA ILE A 106 -7.01 -23.56 1.52
C ILE A 106 -6.55 -24.12 0.17
N GLY A 107 -5.81 -23.33 -0.61
CA GLY A 107 -5.22 -23.78 -1.87
C GLY A 107 -4.24 -24.94 -1.72
N LEU A 108 -3.49 -24.97 -0.62
CA LEU A 108 -2.51 -26.03 -0.37
C LEU A 108 -3.18 -27.37 -0.03
N VAL A 109 -4.25 -27.34 0.78
CA VAL A 109 -4.90 -28.57 1.29
C VAL A 109 -6.11 -29.02 0.47
N GLY A 110 -6.78 -28.09 -0.22
CA GLY A 110 -8.13 -28.31 -0.74
C GLY A 110 -8.47 -27.56 -2.02
N ALA A 111 -7.49 -27.12 -2.83
CA ALA A 111 -7.76 -26.34 -4.05
C ALA A 111 -8.78 -26.99 -4.99
N LYS A 112 -8.70 -28.30 -5.22
CA LYS A 112 -9.66 -29.00 -6.11
C LYS A 112 -11.09 -28.97 -5.57
N TRP A 113 -11.25 -29.13 -4.26
CA TRP A 113 -12.57 -29.09 -3.61
C TRP A 113 -13.16 -27.68 -3.68
N LEU A 114 -12.38 -26.66 -3.33
CA LEU A 114 -12.79 -25.26 -3.41
C LEU A 114 -13.20 -24.88 -4.83
N LEU A 115 -12.34 -25.19 -5.82
CA LEU A 115 -12.62 -24.86 -7.22
C LEU A 115 -13.78 -25.67 -7.78
N GLY A 116 -13.89 -26.96 -7.42
CA GLY A 116 -15.01 -27.80 -7.82
C GLY A 116 -16.36 -27.29 -7.30
N LEU A 117 -16.39 -26.73 -6.08
CA LEU A 117 -17.58 -26.15 -5.48
C LEU A 117 -17.98 -24.82 -6.14
N VAL A 118 -17.01 -23.93 -6.41
CA VAL A 118 -17.27 -22.56 -6.88
C VAL A 118 -17.40 -22.49 -8.41
N PHE A 119 -16.54 -23.18 -9.14
CA PHE A 119 -16.40 -23.09 -10.60
C PHE A 119 -16.79 -24.39 -11.32
N GLY A 120 -17.04 -25.47 -10.59
CA GLY A 120 -17.33 -26.79 -11.13
C GLY A 120 -16.07 -27.64 -11.38
N PRO A 121 -16.23 -28.98 -11.49
CA PRO A 121 -15.08 -29.90 -11.56
C PRO A 121 -14.18 -29.73 -12.79
N HIS A 122 -14.75 -29.24 -13.90
CA HIS A 122 -14.10 -29.08 -15.20
C HIS A 122 -13.03 -27.96 -15.22
N LEU A 123 -13.01 -27.06 -14.22
CA LEU A 123 -12.04 -25.95 -14.13
C LEU A 123 -10.96 -26.19 -13.07
N THR A 124 -10.82 -27.42 -12.59
CA THR A 124 -9.84 -27.78 -11.54
C THR A 124 -8.43 -28.08 -12.07
N GLY A 125 -8.21 -28.00 -13.39
CA GLY A 125 -6.93 -28.35 -14.03
C GLY A 125 -5.72 -27.55 -13.54
N ALA A 126 -5.93 -26.30 -13.10
CA ALA A 126 -4.87 -25.43 -12.56
C ALA A 126 -4.82 -25.41 -11.02
N ALA A 127 -5.60 -26.25 -10.33
CA ALA A 127 -5.70 -26.26 -8.87
C ALA A 127 -4.35 -26.25 -8.12
N PRO A 128 -3.29 -26.98 -8.54
CA PRO A 128 -2.00 -26.97 -7.83
C PRO A 128 -1.31 -25.60 -7.77
N ALA A 129 -1.62 -24.70 -8.71
CA ALA A 129 -1.04 -23.36 -8.76
C ALA A 129 -1.81 -22.34 -7.89
N LEU A 130 -2.97 -22.71 -7.33
CA LEU A 130 -3.84 -21.79 -6.59
C LEU A 130 -3.12 -21.15 -5.40
N TRP A 131 -2.39 -21.92 -4.60
CA TRP A 131 -1.72 -21.39 -3.40
C TRP A 131 -0.61 -20.41 -3.76
N VAL A 132 0.16 -20.69 -4.82
CA VAL A 132 1.23 -19.79 -5.32
C VAL A 132 0.61 -18.48 -5.82
N LEU A 133 -0.44 -18.59 -6.63
CA LEU A 133 -1.12 -17.43 -7.18
C LEU A 133 -1.83 -16.61 -6.10
N ALA A 134 -2.38 -17.25 -5.08
CA ALA A 134 -2.98 -16.57 -3.93
C ALA A 134 -1.94 -15.74 -3.17
N LEU A 135 -0.72 -16.27 -2.94
CA LEU A 135 0.38 -15.51 -2.35
C LEU A 135 0.80 -14.33 -3.24
N SER A 136 0.90 -14.56 -4.55
CA SER A 136 1.20 -13.50 -5.53
C SER A 136 0.20 -12.36 -5.46
N MET A 137 -1.11 -12.68 -5.49
CA MET A 137 -2.18 -11.68 -5.42
C MET A 137 -2.27 -11.01 -4.05
N THR A 138 -1.82 -11.68 -2.98
CA THR A 138 -1.70 -11.07 -1.66
C THR A 138 -0.62 -9.99 -1.67
N LEU A 139 0.54 -10.25 -2.27
CA LEU A 139 1.59 -9.24 -2.44
C LEU A 139 1.12 -8.08 -3.31
N LEU A 140 0.38 -8.36 -4.39
CA LEU A 140 -0.23 -7.31 -5.20
C LEU A 140 -1.24 -6.46 -4.41
N ALA A 141 -2.05 -7.08 -3.53
CA ALA A 141 -2.95 -6.35 -2.63
C ALA A 141 -2.19 -5.42 -1.66
N VAL A 142 -1.03 -5.87 -1.17
CA VAL A 142 -0.13 -5.03 -0.36
C VAL A 142 0.46 -3.90 -1.19
N THR A 143 0.93 -4.17 -2.41
CA THR A 143 1.41 -3.17 -3.37
C THR A 143 0.35 -2.11 -3.65
N LEU A 144 -0.90 -2.52 -3.87
CA LEU A 144 -2.05 -1.63 -4.06
C LEU A 144 -2.24 -0.73 -2.84
N MET A 145 -2.28 -1.31 -1.64
CA MET A 145 -2.44 -0.56 -0.39
C MET A 145 -1.33 0.48 -0.21
N PHE A 146 -0.07 0.09 -0.38
CA PHE A 146 1.07 1.01 -0.26
C PHE A 146 1.09 2.07 -1.36
N THR A 147 0.73 1.72 -2.59
CA THR A 147 0.62 2.68 -3.69
C THR A 147 -0.39 3.77 -3.35
N THR A 148 -1.58 3.37 -2.91
CA THR A 148 -2.64 4.28 -2.54
C THR A 148 -2.19 5.18 -1.39
N TYR A 149 -1.52 4.64 -0.37
CA TYR A 149 -0.91 5.42 0.70
C TYR A 149 0.13 6.44 0.19
N LEU A 150 1.06 6.02 -0.68
CA LEU A 150 2.10 6.88 -1.25
C LEU A 150 1.52 8.00 -2.12
N LEU A 151 0.49 7.70 -2.90
CA LEU A 151 -0.25 8.70 -3.67
C LEU A 151 -0.92 9.73 -2.75
N GLY A 152 -1.59 9.27 -1.69
CA GLY A 152 -2.17 10.14 -0.66
C GLY A 152 -1.12 11.02 0.05
N ALA A 153 0.12 10.54 0.15
CA ALA A 153 1.24 11.31 0.68
C ALA A 153 1.87 12.29 -0.34
N GLY A 154 1.51 12.19 -1.62
CA GLY A 154 2.03 13.02 -2.71
C GLY A 154 3.25 12.44 -3.44
N VAL A 155 3.64 11.19 -3.17
CA VAL A 155 4.82 10.54 -3.74
C VAL A 155 4.52 10.00 -5.14
N ARG A 156 4.64 10.86 -6.16
CA ARG A 156 4.35 10.50 -7.56
C ARG A 156 5.32 9.47 -8.18
N ARG A 157 6.50 9.27 -7.57
CA ARG A 157 7.50 8.29 -8.03
C ARG A 157 6.96 6.87 -8.11
N VAL A 158 5.96 6.53 -7.29
CA VAL A 158 5.34 5.20 -7.30
C VAL A 158 4.74 4.85 -8.66
N VAL A 159 4.24 5.84 -9.41
CA VAL A 159 3.69 5.63 -10.76
C VAL A 159 4.76 5.08 -11.71
N GLY A 160 5.97 5.64 -11.68
CA GLY A 160 7.08 5.17 -12.50
C GLY A 160 7.53 3.76 -12.12
N VAL A 161 7.59 3.46 -10.81
CA VAL A 161 7.91 2.12 -10.32
C VAL A 161 6.87 1.09 -10.81
N LEU A 162 5.58 1.41 -10.71
CA LEU A 162 4.51 0.54 -11.19
C LEU A 162 4.54 0.35 -12.72
N ALA A 163 4.84 1.39 -13.48
CA ALA A 163 4.97 1.29 -14.93
C ALA A 163 6.09 0.32 -15.33
N VAL A 164 7.26 0.44 -14.70
CA VAL A 164 8.39 -0.47 -14.92
C VAL A 164 8.05 -1.90 -14.48
N ALA A 165 7.44 -2.05 -13.29
CA ALA A 165 6.99 -3.34 -12.78
C ALA A 165 5.99 -4.02 -13.71
N THR A 166 5.06 -3.26 -14.30
CA THR A 166 4.07 -3.78 -15.27
C THR A 166 4.76 -4.36 -16.50
N VAL A 167 5.72 -3.63 -17.09
CA VAL A 167 6.47 -4.10 -18.26
C VAL A 167 7.32 -5.33 -17.91
N ALA A 168 8.01 -5.31 -16.76
CA ALA A 168 8.81 -6.43 -16.29
C ALA A 168 7.96 -7.69 -16.04
N THR A 169 6.80 -7.51 -15.41
CA THR A 169 5.85 -8.61 -15.13
C THR A 169 5.31 -9.20 -16.43
N ALA A 170 4.92 -8.37 -17.40
CA ALA A 170 4.47 -8.87 -18.70
C ALA A 170 5.56 -9.70 -19.40
N GLY A 171 6.82 -9.24 -19.39
CA GLY A 171 7.96 -10.01 -19.92
C GLY A 171 8.17 -11.34 -19.19
N ALA A 172 8.11 -11.34 -17.86
CA ALA A 172 8.23 -12.54 -17.04
C ALA A 172 7.12 -13.56 -17.36
N LEU A 173 5.87 -13.11 -17.46
CA LEU A 173 4.73 -13.96 -17.79
C LEU A 173 4.80 -14.55 -19.20
N VAL A 174 5.24 -13.77 -20.18
CA VAL A 174 5.47 -14.27 -21.55
C VAL A 174 6.56 -15.35 -21.55
N SER A 175 7.65 -15.13 -20.81
CA SER A 175 8.73 -16.11 -20.70
C SER A 175 8.32 -17.43 -20.02
N ALA A 176 7.25 -17.41 -19.22
CA ALA A 176 6.71 -18.59 -18.55
C ALA A 176 5.93 -19.54 -19.49
N GLY A 177 5.67 -19.14 -20.74
CA GLY A 177 5.15 -20.03 -21.79
C GLY A 177 3.70 -20.51 -21.58
N GLY A 178 2.94 -19.87 -20.69
CA GLY A 178 1.50 -20.14 -20.49
C GLY A 178 1.16 -21.33 -19.60
N GLY A 179 2.15 -22.01 -19.01
CA GLY A 179 1.91 -23.09 -18.04
C GLY A 179 1.44 -22.54 -16.70
N ALA A 180 0.31 -23.03 -16.16
CA ALA A 180 -0.33 -22.47 -14.96
C ALA A 180 0.62 -22.27 -13.75
N MET A 181 1.44 -23.28 -13.42
CA MET A 181 2.39 -23.17 -12.31
C MET A 181 3.55 -22.22 -12.63
N ALA A 182 4.10 -22.29 -13.85
CA ALA A 182 5.19 -21.41 -14.27
C ALA A 182 4.75 -19.94 -14.27
N THR A 183 3.55 -19.66 -14.78
CA THR A 183 2.92 -18.34 -14.75
C THR A 183 2.69 -17.87 -13.32
N ALA A 184 2.15 -18.71 -12.43
CA ALA A 184 1.93 -18.34 -11.04
C ALA A 184 3.24 -18.03 -10.29
N VAL A 185 4.31 -18.80 -10.55
CA VAL A 185 5.65 -18.55 -9.98
C VAL A 185 6.26 -17.26 -10.53
N ALA A 186 6.14 -17.02 -11.84
CA ALA A 186 6.61 -15.79 -12.47
C ALA A 186 5.87 -14.56 -11.91
N ALA A 187 4.55 -14.66 -11.75
CA ALA A 187 3.74 -13.64 -11.09
C ALA A 187 4.21 -13.41 -9.65
N LEU A 188 4.38 -14.48 -8.85
CA LEU A 188 4.82 -14.36 -7.46
C LEU A 188 6.17 -13.66 -7.34
N ALA A 189 7.14 -14.02 -8.21
CA ALA A 189 8.45 -13.39 -8.23
C ALA A 189 8.35 -11.90 -8.58
N ALA A 190 7.59 -11.54 -9.61
CA ALA A 190 7.41 -10.17 -10.06
C ALA A 190 6.67 -9.32 -9.00
N GLU A 191 5.62 -9.87 -8.39
CA GLU A 191 4.86 -9.19 -7.32
C GLU A 191 5.70 -9.04 -6.04
N SER A 192 6.57 -10.01 -5.73
CA SER A 192 7.53 -9.86 -4.62
C SER A 192 8.48 -8.70 -4.84
N VAL A 193 9.06 -8.58 -6.04
CA VAL A 193 9.94 -7.46 -6.40
C VAL A 193 9.19 -6.13 -6.35
N THR A 194 7.96 -6.10 -6.85
CA THR A 194 7.13 -4.89 -6.87
C THR A 194 6.74 -4.46 -5.46
N ALA A 195 6.26 -5.39 -4.63
CA ALA A 195 5.91 -5.14 -3.24
C ALA A 195 7.10 -4.64 -2.42
N LEU A 196 8.30 -5.22 -2.64
CA LEU A 196 9.53 -4.74 -2.02
C LEU A 196 9.88 -3.32 -2.47
N ALA A 197 9.85 -3.03 -3.78
CA ALA A 197 10.17 -1.71 -4.31
C ALA A 197 9.22 -0.61 -3.76
N VAL A 198 7.92 -0.88 -3.74
CA VAL A 198 6.92 0.04 -3.21
C VAL A 198 7.01 0.15 -1.69
N GLY A 199 7.24 -0.97 -0.98
CA GLY A 199 7.47 -0.98 0.47
C GLY A 199 8.69 -0.17 0.88
N LEU A 200 9.78 -0.23 0.12
CA LEU A 200 10.97 0.60 0.34
C LEU A 200 10.66 2.10 0.19
N LEU A 201 9.82 2.50 -0.77
CA LEU A 201 9.37 3.89 -0.90
C LEU A 201 8.57 4.34 0.34
N VAL A 202 7.71 3.47 0.90
CA VAL A 202 6.98 3.76 2.14
C VAL A 202 7.94 3.97 3.31
N VAL A 203 8.95 3.10 3.44
CA VAL A 203 9.97 3.21 4.50
C VAL A 203 10.79 4.49 4.35
N GLN A 204 11.21 4.83 3.13
CA GLN A 204 11.94 6.07 2.85
C GLN A 204 11.12 7.32 3.20
N LEU A 205 9.82 7.32 2.90
CA LEU A 205 8.92 8.40 3.27
C LEU A 205 8.88 8.59 4.81
N HIS A 206 8.69 7.51 5.57
CA HIS A 206 8.67 7.57 7.04
C HIS A 206 10.02 8.01 7.62
N HIS A 207 11.14 7.62 7.03
CA HIS A 207 12.47 8.08 7.47
C HIS A 207 12.68 9.57 7.17
N ALA A 208 12.22 10.07 6.03
CA ALA A 208 12.28 11.50 5.71
C ALA A 208 11.46 12.33 6.71
N ASP A 209 10.25 11.87 7.04
CA ASP A 209 9.38 12.53 8.02
C ASP A 209 10.01 12.56 9.41
N ARG A 210 10.61 11.46 9.87
CA ARG A 210 11.32 11.40 11.17
C ARG A 210 12.54 12.32 11.23
N ARG A 211 13.28 12.46 10.12
CA ARG A 211 14.43 13.38 10.04
C ARG A 211 13.99 14.84 10.09
N ALA A 212 12.91 15.17 9.38
CA ALA A 212 12.34 16.51 9.40
C ALA A 212 11.78 16.90 10.78
N ALA A 213 11.32 15.92 11.56
CA ALA A 213 10.81 16.15 12.90
C ALA A 213 11.90 16.54 13.94
N GLY A 214 13.18 16.20 13.70
CA GLY A 214 14.33 16.58 14.56
C GLY A 214 14.21 16.18 16.04
N PRO A 215 15.29 16.30 16.85
CA PRO A 215 15.17 16.23 18.30
C PRO A 215 14.37 17.45 18.78
N ALA A 216 13.33 17.24 19.59
CA ALA A 216 12.62 18.34 20.23
C ALA A 216 13.63 19.23 20.99
N PRO A 217 13.52 20.58 20.92
CA PRO A 217 14.40 21.51 21.63
C PRO A 217 14.19 21.55 23.16
N ASP A 218 13.78 20.45 23.78
CA ASP A 218 13.46 20.35 25.21
C ASP A 218 14.50 19.53 26.01
N ALA A 219 15.78 19.72 25.67
CA ALA A 219 16.89 19.39 26.56
C ALA A 219 17.71 20.66 26.92
N VAL A 220 17.09 21.85 26.83
CA VAL A 220 17.57 23.00 27.59
C VAL A 220 17.08 22.81 29.02
N GLU A 221 17.94 22.14 29.78
CA GLU A 221 18.10 22.22 31.23
C GLU A 221 17.22 23.31 31.90
N PRO A 222 16.27 22.96 32.79
CA PRO A 222 15.60 23.96 33.57
C PRO A 222 16.64 24.60 34.48
N ARG A 223 17.15 25.77 34.10
CA ARG A 223 17.74 26.71 35.06
C ARG A 223 16.67 26.95 36.11
N GLY A 224 16.86 26.32 37.28
CA GLY A 224 15.97 26.43 38.41
C GLY A 224 15.67 27.90 38.71
N PRO A 225 14.44 28.21 39.15
CA PRO A 225 14.07 29.58 39.46
C PRO A 225 15.05 30.13 40.50
N ALA A 226 15.66 31.27 40.15
CA ALA A 226 16.37 32.09 41.11
C ALA A 226 15.47 32.28 42.33
N ALA A 227 15.98 31.83 43.49
CA ALA A 227 15.33 32.02 44.77
C ALA A 227 15.13 33.52 45.00
N VAL A 228 13.91 33.99 44.78
CA VAL A 228 13.40 35.24 45.33
C VAL A 228 12.97 34.89 46.74
N GLY A 229 13.74 35.36 47.72
CA GLY A 229 13.40 35.19 49.13
C GLY A 229 14.52 35.63 50.06
N ASP A 230 14.57 36.93 50.36
CA ASP A 230 14.56 37.40 51.75
C ASP A 230 14.39 38.93 51.81
N PRO A 231 13.38 39.45 52.55
CA PRO A 231 13.37 40.81 53.03
C PRO A 231 13.83 40.86 54.50
N GLN A 232 14.93 41.54 54.80
CA GLN A 232 15.33 41.88 56.17
C GLN A 232 16.28 43.11 56.18
N PRO A 233 16.39 43.86 57.28
CA PRO A 233 15.37 44.64 57.99
C PRO A 233 15.69 46.15 58.00
N GLU A 234 14.80 46.92 58.61
CA GLU A 234 14.77 48.37 58.76
C GLU A 234 16.09 49.04 59.21
N GLY A 235 16.43 50.12 58.51
CA GLY A 235 17.51 51.04 58.87
C GLY A 235 17.16 51.86 60.12
N GLY A 236 17.86 51.57 61.21
CA GLY A 236 17.90 52.41 62.41
C GLY A 236 18.67 53.71 62.15
N PHE A 237 18.00 54.82 62.41
CA PHE A 237 18.52 56.19 62.42
C PHE A 237 19.53 56.39 63.57
N PRO A 238 20.69 57.06 63.37
CA PRO A 238 21.42 57.65 64.48
C PRO A 238 20.94 59.09 64.74
N ALA A 239 20.57 59.38 65.99
CA ALA A 239 20.35 60.74 66.47
C ALA A 239 21.69 61.40 66.90
N PRO A 240 21.83 62.73 66.79
CA PRO A 240 23.06 63.44 67.13
C PRO A 240 23.06 63.89 68.59
N VAL A 241 24.16 63.64 69.32
CA VAL A 241 24.65 64.50 70.42
C VAL A 241 26.17 64.38 70.52
#